data_AF-A0A965DM20-F1
#
_entry.id   AF-A0A965DM20-F1
#
_cell.length_a   1.000
_cell.length_b   1.000
_cell.length_c   1.000
_cell.angle_alpha   90.00
_cell.angle_beta   90.00
_cell.angle_gamma   90.00
#
_symmetry.space_group_name_H-M   'P 1'
#
loop_
_entity.id
_entity.type
_entity.pdbx_description
1 polymer ?
#
loop_
_entity_poly.entity_id
_entity_poly.type
_entity_poly.pdbx_seq_one_letter_code
_entity_poly.pdbx_strand_id
1 'polypeptide(L)'
;DYQYIIDNAKDAGQDFARGPAKIMQAFNFQKLVDLYGNIPYSEALKGVSKLAPKFDDQKAIYESLITLLDDGIKDVKANAIPSAFSASDIIFKGNGTNWVKFANSLKLRILMRQSRVSGRDSYITTELNKIISEGSGFITGVDVGANPGYTAAAGQINPFYDSYGYSETGARRANNNWPRITDFVISTLKATGDTVRMKRIAYAIGNEDGANPGVSLKAEVNTNYVGVKFGANSGYLPGNSSAPGPSVLTKGQFSKPYIIMTAAEIQFNLAEAKQRYGASVNLTGTAKSYYDEGIKQSYRILGASSADVSRLTTSGVDNVDFDASTNKLNAIAYQKWLCFINFNGLEAWSEYRKSGIPATPQSINYVGGASIRPLRLYYPGTELGSNGDNVKAQGTIDPLATRIFWDID
;
A
#
# COMPACT_ATOMS: atom_id res chain seq x y z
N ASP A 1 7.97 -19.55 4.93
CA ASP A 1 8.97 -18.84 5.72
C ASP A 1 10.10 -18.41 4.79
N TYR A 2 10.44 -17.13 4.73
CA TYR A 2 11.55 -16.64 3.89
C TYR A 2 12.92 -16.92 4.50
N GLN A 3 13.03 -17.06 5.82
CA GLN A 3 14.29 -17.37 6.48
C GLN A 3 14.78 -18.76 6.07
N TYR A 4 13.86 -19.73 6.00
CA TYR A 4 14.14 -21.07 5.48
C TYR A 4 14.78 -21.02 4.08
N ILE A 5 14.27 -20.17 3.18
CA ILE A 5 14.84 -20.03 1.83
C ILE A 5 16.24 -19.42 1.91
N ILE A 6 16.42 -18.36 2.70
CA ILE A 6 17.71 -17.66 2.86
C ILE A 6 18.81 -18.60 3.37
N ASP A 7 18.46 -19.50 4.30
CA ASP A 7 19.39 -20.41 4.96
C ASP A 7 19.71 -21.64 4.08
N ASN A 8 18.74 -22.18 3.34
CA ASN A 8 18.89 -23.46 2.64
C ASN A 8 19.13 -23.33 1.13
N ALA A 9 18.89 -22.16 0.53
CA ALA A 9 18.99 -21.99 -0.92
C ALA A 9 20.38 -22.34 -1.47
N LYS A 10 21.45 -22.07 -0.73
CA LYS A 10 22.81 -22.39 -1.17
C LYS A 10 23.04 -23.89 -1.27
N ASP A 11 22.69 -24.62 -0.23
CA ASP A 11 22.84 -26.07 -0.16
C ASP A 11 21.93 -26.78 -1.18
N ALA A 12 20.79 -26.16 -1.52
CA ALA A 12 19.88 -26.62 -2.56
C ALA A 12 20.31 -26.24 -3.99
N GLY A 13 21.42 -25.51 -4.19
CA GLY A 13 21.84 -25.02 -5.51
C GLY A 13 20.90 -23.97 -6.12
N GLN A 14 20.17 -23.24 -5.27
CA GLN A 14 19.14 -22.25 -5.63
C GLN A 14 19.46 -20.85 -5.11
N ASP A 15 20.74 -20.45 -5.12
CA ASP A 15 21.19 -19.15 -4.58
C ASP A 15 20.44 -17.94 -5.17
N PHE A 16 19.94 -18.05 -6.40
CA PHE A 16 19.07 -17.06 -7.05
C PHE A 16 17.79 -16.73 -6.25
N ALA A 17 17.33 -17.62 -5.37
CA ALA A 17 16.12 -17.41 -4.56
C ALA A 17 16.37 -16.55 -3.30
N ARG A 18 17.63 -16.39 -2.87
CA ARG A 18 17.98 -15.67 -1.63
C ARG A 18 17.65 -14.19 -1.70
N GLY A 19 17.98 -13.55 -2.81
CA GLY A 19 17.69 -12.14 -3.04
C GLY A 19 16.21 -11.79 -2.93
N PRO A 20 15.33 -12.43 -3.74
CA PRO A 20 13.88 -12.27 -3.62
C PRO A 20 13.33 -12.57 -2.22
N ALA A 21 13.85 -13.61 -1.55
CA ALA A 21 13.43 -13.97 -0.19
C ALA A 21 13.75 -12.86 0.83
N LYS A 22 14.96 -12.28 0.80
CA LYS A 22 15.35 -11.14 1.65
C LYS A 22 14.46 -9.92 1.41
N ILE A 23 14.18 -9.60 0.14
CA ILE A 23 13.34 -8.45 -0.23
C ILE A 23 11.91 -8.62 0.30
N MET A 24 11.32 -9.80 0.13
CA MET A 24 9.98 -10.07 0.63
C MET A 24 9.90 -10.21 2.15
N GLN A 25 10.97 -10.70 2.80
CA GLN A 25 11.09 -10.71 4.25
C GLN A 25 11.09 -9.27 4.79
N ALA A 26 11.86 -8.37 4.17
CA ALA A 26 11.87 -6.96 4.54
C ALA A 26 10.50 -6.28 4.36
N PHE A 27 9.80 -6.57 3.25
CA PHE A 27 8.44 -6.09 3.00
C PHE A 27 7.47 -6.51 4.12
N ASN A 28 7.51 -7.79 4.52
CA ASN A 28 6.62 -8.29 5.57
C ASN A 28 6.95 -7.70 6.93
N PHE A 29 8.23 -7.56 7.29
CA PHE A 29 8.61 -6.95 8.56
C PHE A 29 8.30 -5.45 8.63
N GLN A 30 8.43 -4.69 7.52
CA GLN A 30 7.98 -3.29 7.48
C GLN A 30 6.50 -3.20 7.84
N LYS A 31 5.65 -4.06 7.24
CA LYS A 31 4.22 -4.10 7.57
C LYS A 31 3.98 -4.47 9.03
N LEU A 32 4.69 -5.45 9.57
CA LEU A 32 4.53 -5.85 10.97
C LEU A 32 4.88 -4.69 11.92
N VAL A 33 5.98 -3.97 11.69
CA VAL A 33 6.34 -2.81 12.50
C VAL A 33 5.28 -1.71 12.37
N ASP A 34 4.78 -1.44 11.16
CA ASP A 34 3.76 -0.40 10.95
C ASP A 34 2.43 -0.69 11.65
N LEU A 35 2.13 -1.96 11.88
CA LEU A 35 0.91 -2.39 12.57
C LEU A 35 1.12 -2.52 14.07
N TYR A 36 2.25 -3.03 14.51
CA TYR A 36 2.44 -3.50 15.89
C TYR A 36 3.58 -2.82 16.64
N GLY A 37 4.44 -2.03 16.01
CA GLY A 37 5.60 -1.41 16.64
C GLY A 37 6.75 -2.37 16.85
N ASN A 38 7.25 -2.49 18.08
CA ASN A 38 8.27 -3.49 18.41
C ASN A 38 7.73 -4.89 18.14
N ILE A 39 8.54 -5.75 17.54
CA ILE A 39 8.14 -7.12 17.15
C ILE A 39 9.34 -8.06 17.27
N PRO A 40 9.11 -9.37 17.38
CA PRO A 40 10.15 -10.36 17.14
C PRO A 40 10.79 -10.18 15.75
N TYR A 41 12.11 -9.97 15.73
CA TYR A 41 12.86 -9.75 14.49
C TYR A 41 14.20 -10.50 14.45
N SER A 42 15.25 -10.05 15.16
CA SER A 42 16.60 -10.65 15.13
C SER A 42 16.66 -12.08 15.68
N GLU A 43 15.68 -12.45 16.51
CA GLU A 43 15.52 -13.79 17.07
C GLU A 43 14.34 -14.55 16.47
N ALA A 44 13.54 -13.92 15.61
CA ALA A 44 12.40 -14.55 14.96
C ALA A 44 12.85 -15.55 13.88
N LEU A 45 11.92 -16.45 13.49
CA LEU A 45 12.11 -17.41 12.40
C LEU A 45 13.26 -18.41 12.61
N LYS A 46 13.69 -18.63 13.85
CA LYS A 46 14.73 -19.62 14.22
C LYS A 46 14.15 -20.98 14.66
N GLY A 47 12.86 -21.19 14.43
CA GLY A 47 12.13 -22.41 14.76
C GLY A 47 12.34 -22.83 16.23
N VAL A 48 12.67 -24.11 16.43
CA VAL A 48 12.83 -24.69 17.78
C VAL A 48 14.02 -24.15 18.56
N SER A 49 14.99 -23.51 17.90
CA SER A 49 16.15 -22.92 18.58
C SER A 49 15.80 -21.62 19.33
N LYS A 50 14.65 -21.00 19.01
CA LYS A 50 14.13 -19.85 19.74
C LYS A 50 12.59 -19.85 19.76
N LEU A 51 12.02 -20.42 20.82
CA LEU A 51 10.57 -20.51 21.00
C LEU A 51 9.93 -19.21 21.53
N ALA A 52 10.71 -18.37 22.22
CA ALA A 52 10.28 -17.10 22.80
C ALA A 52 11.21 -15.96 22.32
N PRO A 53 11.10 -15.53 21.06
CA PRO A 53 11.96 -14.48 20.51
C PRO A 53 11.66 -13.12 21.14
N LYS A 54 12.71 -12.35 21.46
CA LYS A 54 12.57 -11.00 22.01
C LYS A 54 11.98 -10.04 20.98
N PHE A 55 11.31 -9.00 21.47
CA PHE A 55 10.79 -7.92 20.65
C PHE A 55 11.89 -6.88 20.45
N ASP A 56 12.25 -6.64 19.20
CA ASP A 56 13.27 -5.65 18.86
C ASP A 56 12.65 -4.26 18.70
N ASP A 57 13.47 -3.23 18.94
CA ASP A 57 13.07 -1.85 18.77
C ASP A 57 12.68 -1.57 17.30
N GLN A 58 11.49 -1.01 17.12
CA GLN A 58 10.91 -0.69 15.81
C GLN A 58 11.78 0.19 14.91
N LYS A 59 12.54 1.15 15.47
CA LYS A 59 13.43 2.02 14.68
C LYS A 59 14.67 1.25 14.24
N ALA A 60 15.27 0.46 15.15
CA ALA A 60 16.39 -0.40 14.81
C ALA A 60 16.02 -1.46 13.76
N ILE A 61 14.81 -2.04 13.84
CA ILE A 61 14.29 -2.92 12.80
C ILE A 61 14.26 -2.19 11.46
N TYR A 62 13.67 -0.99 11.40
CA TYR A 62 13.59 -0.18 10.19
C TYR A 62 14.95 0.06 9.51
N GLU A 63 15.99 0.34 10.30
CA GLU A 63 17.36 0.49 9.81
C GLU A 63 17.93 -0.84 9.28
N SER A 64 17.66 -1.94 9.99
CA SER A 64 18.05 -3.28 9.55
C SER A 64 17.33 -3.70 8.25
N LEU A 65 16.07 -3.31 8.04
CA LEU A 65 15.36 -3.59 6.80
C LEU A 65 16.03 -2.94 5.58
N ILE A 66 16.60 -1.74 5.74
CA ILE A 66 17.38 -1.09 4.67
C ILE A 66 18.60 -1.91 4.30
N THR A 67 19.35 -2.41 5.31
CA THR A 67 20.50 -3.29 5.08
C THR A 67 20.08 -4.64 4.47
N LEU A 68 18.98 -5.23 4.93
CA LEU A 68 18.45 -6.48 4.38
C LEU A 68 18.07 -6.34 2.90
N LEU A 69 17.53 -5.19 2.52
CA LEU A 69 17.22 -4.86 1.11
C LEU A 69 18.49 -4.66 0.28
N ASP A 70 19.53 -4.02 0.82
CA ASP A 70 20.82 -3.89 0.15
C ASP A 70 21.45 -5.26 -0.13
N ASP A 71 21.41 -6.16 0.86
CA ASP A 71 21.92 -7.51 0.69
C ASP A 71 21.05 -8.33 -0.27
N GLY A 72 19.73 -8.12 -0.26
CA GLY A 72 18.83 -8.70 -1.26
C GLY A 72 19.18 -8.26 -2.69
N ILE A 73 19.45 -6.96 -2.89
CA ILE A 73 19.88 -6.41 -4.19
C ILE A 73 21.20 -7.04 -4.65
N LYS A 74 22.19 -7.16 -3.74
CA LYS A 74 23.48 -7.82 -4.06
C LYS A 74 23.26 -9.26 -4.50
N ASP A 75 22.44 -10.02 -3.78
CA ASP A 75 22.16 -11.42 -4.10
C ASP A 75 21.47 -11.56 -5.46
N VAL A 76 20.46 -10.72 -5.77
CA VAL A 76 19.78 -10.73 -7.08
C VAL A 76 20.75 -10.43 -8.21
N LYS A 77 21.66 -9.45 -8.03
CA LYS A 77 22.65 -9.10 -9.05
C LYS A 77 23.72 -10.18 -9.24
N ALA A 78 24.10 -10.87 -8.18
CA ALA A 78 25.10 -11.93 -8.24
C ALA A 78 24.55 -13.23 -8.83
N ASN A 79 23.23 -13.46 -8.74
CA ASN A 79 22.61 -14.74 -9.09
C ASN A 79 21.40 -14.54 -10.02
N ALA A 80 21.61 -14.75 -11.31
CA ALA A 80 20.52 -14.71 -12.28
C ALA A 80 19.50 -15.83 -11.99
N ILE A 81 18.21 -15.48 -12.05
CA ILE A 81 17.12 -16.45 -11.86
C ILE A 81 16.96 -17.28 -13.15
N PRO A 82 17.15 -18.61 -13.11
CA PRO A 82 17.02 -19.42 -14.32
C PRO A 82 15.58 -19.42 -14.84
N SER A 83 15.42 -19.44 -16.17
CA SER A 83 14.10 -19.41 -16.82
C SER A 83 13.18 -20.55 -16.38
N ALA A 84 13.75 -21.71 -16.03
CA ALA A 84 13.04 -22.87 -15.49
C ALA A 84 12.26 -22.55 -14.19
N PHE A 85 12.67 -21.53 -13.43
CA PHE A 85 12.02 -21.11 -12.18
C PHE A 85 11.15 -19.85 -12.33
N SER A 86 10.99 -19.32 -13.55
CA SER A 86 10.17 -18.13 -13.81
C SER A 86 8.72 -18.28 -13.35
N ALA A 87 8.14 -19.48 -13.46
CA ALA A 87 6.78 -19.76 -13.01
C ALA A 87 6.64 -19.76 -11.47
N SER A 88 7.71 -20.11 -10.75
CA SER A 88 7.75 -20.12 -9.28
C SER A 88 7.77 -18.71 -8.68
N ASP A 89 8.28 -17.73 -9.43
CA ASP A 89 8.19 -16.32 -9.07
C ASP A 89 6.83 -15.74 -9.48
N ILE A 90 5.95 -15.60 -8.49
CA ILE A 90 4.59 -15.12 -8.69
C ILE A 90 4.47 -13.59 -8.83
N ILE A 91 5.58 -12.86 -8.67
CA ILE A 91 5.62 -11.38 -8.68
C ILE A 91 6.26 -10.87 -9.98
N PHE A 92 7.50 -11.26 -10.26
CA PHE A 92 8.26 -10.72 -11.40
C PHE A 92 8.66 -11.76 -12.44
N LYS A 93 8.18 -13.00 -12.30
CA LYS A 93 8.36 -14.07 -13.29
C LYS A 93 9.84 -14.31 -13.64
N GLY A 94 10.72 -14.21 -12.64
CA GLY A 94 12.17 -14.39 -12.80
C GLY A 94 12.92 -13.14 -13.25
N ASN A 95 12.26 -11.99 -13.36
CA ASN A 95 12.91 -10.74 -13.75
C ASN A 95 13.67 -10.11 -12.57
N GLY A 96 14.96 -10.43 -12.48
CA GLY A 96 15.86 -9.89 -11.45
C GLY A 96 15.96 -8.34 -11.45
N THR A 97 15.90 -7.70 -12.62
CA THR A 97 15.89 -6.23 -12.71
C THR A 97 14.69 -5.63 -11.99
N ASN A 98 13.51 -6.22 -12.14
CA ASN A 98 12.32 -5.78 -11.42
C ASN A 98 12.39 -6.07 -9.92
N TRP A 99 13.05 -7.16 -9.50
CA TRP A 99 13.35 -7.39 -8.08
C TRP A 99 14.24 -6.29 -7.48
N VAL A 100 15.31 -5.89 -8.17
CA VAL A 100 16.18 -4.80 -7.72
C VAL A 100 15.42 -3.48 -7.66
N LYS A 101 14.64 -3.16 -8.71
CA LYS A 101 13.80 -1.96 -8.73
C LYS A 101 12.75 -1.96 -7.62
N PHE A 102 12.16 -3.10 -7.30
CA PHE A 102 11.20 -3.23 -6.19
C PHE A 102 11.89 -3.03 -4.85
N ALA A 103 13.07 -3.61 -4.64
CA ALA A 103 13.85 -3.38 -3.43
C ALA A 103 14.18 -1.89 -3.22
N ASN A 104 14.66 -1.21 -4.27
CA ASN A 104 14.90 0.24 -4.23
C ASN A 104 13.61 1.04 -3.93
N SER A 105 12.48 0.63 -4.49
CA SER A 105 11.18 1.25 -4.26
C SER A 105 10.67 1.03 -2.82
N LEU A 106 10.95 -0.13 -2.23
CA LEU A 106 10.64 -0.43 -0.84
C LEU A 106 11.56 0.31 0.13
N LYS A 107 12.86 0.43 -0.17
CA LYS A 107 13.76 1.33 0.57
C LYS A 107 13.21 2.76 0.56
N LEU A 108 12.80 3.26 -0.60
CA LEU A 108 12.18 4.59 -0.71
C LEU A 108 10.93 4.74 0.18
N ARG A 109 10.02 3.76 0.21
CA ARG A 109 8.86 3.75 1.14
C ARG A 109 9.32 3.82 2.60
N ILE A 110 10.24 2.95 3.01
CA ILE A 110 10.75 2.85 4.39
C ILE A 110 11.42 4.17 4.82
N LEU A 111 12.18 4.80 3.93
CA LEU A 111 12.83 6.09 4.20
C LEU A 111 11.80 7.22 4.28
N MET A 112 10.84 7.28 3.35
CA MET A 112 9.79 8.30 3.35
C MET A 112 8.76 8.12 4.46
N ARG A 113 8.63 6.92 5.04
CA ARG A 113 7.83 6.69 6.24
C ARG A 113 8.38 7.47 7.45
N GLN A 114 9.70 7.67 7.48
CA GLN A 114 10.42 8.31 8.58
C GLN A 114 10.67 9.81 8.37
N SER A 115 10.17 10.38 7.27
CA SER A 115 10.50 11.74 6.79
C SER A 115 10.10 12.90 7.70
N ARG A 116 9.37 12.61 8.77
CA ARG A 116 8.95 13.58 9.78
C ARG A 116 9.66 13.41 11.11
N VAL A 117 10.35 12.28 11.31
CA VAL A 117 11.02 11.98 12.57
C VAL A 117 12.26 12.87 12.71
N SER A 118 12.30 13.65 13.78
CA SER A 118 13.41 14.56 14.06
C SER A 118 14.76 13.84 14.06
N GLY A 119 15.76 14.45 13.44
CA GLY A 119 17.12 13.93 13.35
C GLY A 119 17.33 12.81 12.31
N ARG A 120 16.33 12.48 11.47
CA ARG A 120 16.46 11.45 10.43
C ARG A 120 16.88 11.97 9.06
N ASP A 121 16.79 13.26 8.81
CA ASP A 121 17.02 13.86 7.48
C ASP A 121 18.35 13.42 6.85
N SER A 122 19.46 13.54 7.58
CA SER A 122 20.79 13.17 7.08
C SER A 122 20.90 11.69 6.72
N TYR A 123 20.33 10.81 7.55
CA TYR A 123 20.25 9.38 7.27
C TYR A 123 19.41 9.12 6.02
N ILE A 124 18.23 9.73 5.92
CA ILE A 124 17.31 9.58 4.80
C ILE A 124 17.96 10.02 3.49
N THR A 125 18.55 11.22 3.46
CA THR A 125 19.20 11.74 2.24
C THR A 125 20.40 10.89 1.84
N THR A 126 21.17 10.38 2.81
CA THR A 126 22.31 9.50 2.55
C THR A 126 21.85 8.18 1.90
N GLU A 127 20.84 7.52 2.48
CA GLU A 127 20.33 6.26 1.94
C GLU A 127 19.64 6.43 0.59
N LEU A 128 18.91 7.53 0.38
CA LEU A 128 18.35 7.86 -0.94
C LEU A 128 19.43 8.04 -1.99
N ASN A 129 20.51 8.76 -1.67
CA ASN A 129 21.62 8.96 -2.60
C ASN A 129 22.35 7.65 -2.91
N LYS A 130 22.45 6.71 -1.96
CA LYS A 130 22.95 5.35 -2.23
C LYS A 130 22.08 4.60 -3.25
N ILE A 131 20.74 4.68 -3.12
CA ILE A 131 19.82 4.09 -4.11
C ILE A 131 20.04 4.69 -5.50
N ILE A 132 20.23 6.01 -5.58
CA ILE A 132 20.43 6.72 -6.85
C ILE A 132 21.78 6.32 -7.48
N SER A 133 22.85 6.26 -6.67
CA SER A 133 24.17 5.83 -7.11
C SER A 133 24.24 4.35 -7.51
N GLU A 134 23.38 3.49 -6.93
CA GLU A 134 23.26 2.09 -7.32
C GLU A 134 22.78 1.92 -8.78
N GLY A 135 21.97 2.86 -9.28
CA GLY A 135 21.71 3.06 -10.70
C GLY A 135 20.61 2.18 -11.33
N SER A 136 20.06 1.18 -10.65
CA SER A 136 18.98 0.34 -11.21
C SER A 136 17.61 1.04 -11.23
N GLY A 137 17.48 2.13 -10.46
CA GLY A 137 16.29 2.94 -10.38
C GLY A 137 15.14 2.26 -9.63
N PHE A 138 13.91 2.69 -9.92
CA PHE A 138 12.69 2.30 -9.23
C PHE A 138 11.72 1.58 -10.17
N ILE A 139 10.65 0.97 -9.61
CA ILE A 139 9.55 0.46 -10.44
C ILE A 139 8.83 1.64 -11.10
N THR A 140 8.55 1.51 -12.39
CA THR A 140 7.91 2.55 -13.22
C THR A 140 6.94 1.91 -14.19
N GLY A 141 5.78 2.52 -14.44
CA GLY A 141 4.85 2.10 -15.48
C GLY A 141 4.01 0.86 -15.16
N VAL A 142 4.27 0.18 -14.04
CA VAL A 142 3.61 -1.07 -13.66
C VAL A 142 3.51 -1.19 -12.14
N ASP A 143 2.43 -1.79 -11.66
CA ASP A 143 2.24 -2.08 -10.24
C ASP A 143 2.83 -3.45 -9.88
N VAL A 144 3.36 -3.57 -8.67
CA VAL A 144 3.88 -4.83 -8.15
C VAL A 144 2.72 -5.66 -7.65
N GLY A 145 2.36 -6.70 -8.40
CA GLY A 145 1.25 -7.59 -8.11
C GLY A 145 1.72 -9.00 -7.79
N ALA A 146 1.06 -9.67 -6.84
CA ALA A 146 1.20 -11.10 -6.63
C ALA A 146 -0.01 -11.84 -7.20
N ASN A 147 0.24 -12.79 -8.10
CA ASN A 147 -0.77 -13.72 -8.60
C ASN A 147 -0.18 -15.14 -8.57
N PRO A 148 -0.61 -15.99 -7.62
CA PRO A 148 -0.12 -17.35 -7.47
C PRO A 148 -0.70 -18.35 -8.48
N GLY A 149 -1.39 -17.88 -9.53
CA GLY A 149 -2.03 -18.72 -10.54
C GLY A 149 -3.56 -18.67 -10.46
N TYR A 150 -4.14 -17.51 -10.20
CA TYR A 150 -5.59 -17.34 -10.16
C TYR A 150 -6.23 -17.62 -11.52
N THR A 151 -7.23 -18.50 -11.55
CA THR A 151 -7.96 -18.95 -12.75
C THR A 151 -9.46 -19.00 -12.48
N ALA A 152 -10.29 -19.08 -13.53
CA ALA A 152 -11.74 -19.25 -13.41
C ALA A 152 -12.11 -20.69 -13.02
N ALA A 153 -11.65 -21.13 -11.85
CA ALA A 153 -11.95 -22.43 -11.29
C ALA A 153 -12.30 -22.28 -9.80
N ALA A 154 -13.19 -23.15 -9.32
CA ALA A 154 -13.64 -23.13 -7.94
C ALA A 154 -12.44 -23.28 -6.99
N GLY A 155 -12.35 -22.38 -6.00
CA GLY A 155 -11.23 -22.33 -5.06
C GLY A 155 -9.90 -21.82 -5.64
N GLN A 156 -9.87 -21.39 -6.91
CA GLN A 156 -8.67 -20.91 -7.59
C GLN A 156 -8.78 -19.46 -8.09
N ILE A 157 -9.88 -18.74 -7.83
CA ILE A 157 -9.97 -17.31 -8.13
C ILE A 157 -9.31 -16.46 -7.02
N ASN A 158 -9.08 -15.16 -7.28
CA ASN A 158 -8.57 -14.26 -6.25
C ASN A 158 -9.48 -14.25 -5.00
N PRO A 159 -8.97 -14.50 -3.77
CA PRO A 159 -9.81 -14.62 -2.58
C PRO A 159 -10.61 -13.35 -2.21
N PHE A 160 -10.07 -12.16 -2.50
CA PHE A 160 -10.80 -10.91 -2.29
C PHE A 160 -11.96 -10.78 -3.28
N TYR A 161 -11.71 -11.14 -4.54
CA TYR A 161 -12.75 -11.20 -5.58
C TYR A 161 -13.82 -12.25 -5.23
N ASP A 162 -13.42 -13.41 -4.73
CA ASP A 162 -14.36 -14.45 -4.30
C ASP A 162 -15.19 -14.03 -3.09
N SER A 163 -14.56 -13.34 -2.15
CA SER A 163 -15.22 -12.92 -0.92
C SER A 163 -16.22 -11.80 -1.16
N TYR A 164 -15.90 -10.83 -2.02
CA TYR A 164 -16.66 -9.58 -2.14
C TYR A 164 -17.22 -9.30 -3.53
N GLY A 165 -16.86 -10.08 -4.55
CA GLY A 165 -17.29 -9.90 -5.93
C GLY A 165 -18.22 -11.03 -6.38
N TYR A 166 -17.64 -11.96 -7.14
CA TYR A 166 -18.38 -13.00 -7.86
C TYR A 166 -17.68 -14.36 -7.74
N SER A 167 -18.44 -15.43 -7.89
CA SER A 167 -17.90 -16.78 -8.07
C SER A 167 -17.17 -16.93 -9.40
N GLU A 168 -16.51 -18.07 -9.57
CA GLU A 168 -15.89 -18.53 -10.82
C GLU A 168 -16.89 -18.63 -11.98
N THR A 169 -18.18 -18.85 -11.69
CA THR A 169 -19.29 -18.87 -12.68
C THR A 169 -19.93 -17.49 -12.90
N GLY A 170 -19.43 -16.44 -12.24
CA GLY A 170 -19.96 -15.09 -12.36
C GLY A 170 -21.22 -14.81 -11.52
N ALA A 171 -21.57 -15.71 -10.59
CA ALA A 171 -22.65 -15.46 -9.64
C ALA A 171 -22.19 -14.48 -8.55
N ARG A 172 -22.98 -13.44 -8.29
CA ARG A 172 -22.63 -12.42 -7.29
C ARG A 172 -22.65 -13.01 -5.89
N ARG A 173 -21.59 -12.79 -5.13
CA ARG A 173 -21.46 -13.29 -3.75
C ARG A 173 -22.32 -12.45 -2.82
N ALA A 174 -22.95 -13.06 -1.83
CA ALA A 174 -23.83 -12.34 -0.88
C ALA A 174 -23.10 -11.19 -0.18
N ASN A 175 -21.82 -11.42 0.14
CA ASN A 175 -20.94 -10.43 0.76
C ASN A 175 -20.68 -9.18 -0.09
N ASN A 176 -20.91 -9.21 -1.41
CA ASN A 176 -20.85 -8.01 -2.26
C ASN A 176 -21.85 -6.92 -1.82
N ASN A 177 -22.90 -7.29 -1.07
CA ASN A 177 -23.90 -6.37 -0.55
C ASN A 177 -23.42 -5.45 0.59
N TRP A 178 -22.19 -5.61 1.10
CA TRP A 178 -21.78 -4.93 2.35
C TRP A 178 -20.62 -3.94 2.20
N PRO A 179 -19.59 -4.17 1.37
CA PRO A 179 -18.56 -3.17 1.13
C PRO A 179 -19.17 -1.92 0.49
N ARG A 180 -19.09 -0.78 1.15
CA ARG A 180 -19.57 0.50 0.62
C ARG A 180 -18.50 1.57 0.69
N ILE A 181 -18.48 2.43 -0.31
CA ILE A 181 -17.56 3.55 -0.35
C ILE A 181 -18.00 4.57 0.68
N THR A 182 -17.03 5.10 1.41
CA THR A 182 -17.30 6.06 2.49
C THR A 182 -17.77 7.38 1.90
N ASP A 183 -18.66 8.07 2.63
CA ASP A 183 -19.15 9.40 2.26
C ASP A 183 -17.99 10.36 2.07
N PHE A 184 -16.98 10.26 2.94
CA PHE A 184 -15.75 11.04 2.84
C PHE A 184 -15.03 10.90 1.49
N VAL A 185 -14.88 9.68 0.95
CA VAL A 185 -14.23 9.46 -0.35
C VAL A 185 -15.09 10.04 -1.48
N ILE A 186 -16.40 9.76 -1.48
CA ILE A 186 -17.30 10.26 -2.52
C ILE A 186 -17.40 11.79 -2.50
N SER A 187 -17.56 12.39 -1.33
CA SER A 187 -17.64 13.85 -1.16
C SER A 187 -16.33 14.52 -1.58
N THR A 188 -15.20 13.92 -1.23
CA THR A 188 -13.87 14.37 -1.65
C THR A 188 -13.75 14.40 -3.17
N LEU A 189 -14.02 13.29 -3.84
CA LEU A 189 -13.86 13.19 -5.30
C LEU A 189 -14.82 14.13 -6.04
N LYS A 190 -16.01 14.38 -5.49
CA LYS A 190 -16.93 15.39 -5.99
C LYS A 190 -16.39 16.81 -5.83
N ALA A 191 -15.92 17.14 -4.63
CA ALA A 191 -15.40 18.47 -4.32
C ALA A 191 -14.16 18.82 -5.14
N THR A 192 -13.32 17.82 -5.44
CA THR A 192 -12.11 18.00 -6.25
C THR A 192 -12.34 17.89 -7.76
N GLY A 193 -13.55 17.52 -8.20
CA GLY A 193 -13.83 17.27 -9.61
C GLY A 193 -13.08 16.06 -10.18
N ASP A 194 -12.62 15.13 -9.33
CA ASP A 194 -11.96 13.88 -9.74
C ASP A 194 -13.01 12.81 -10.10
N THR A 195 -13.72 13.08 -11.19
CA THR A 195 -14.76 12.20 -11.72
C THR A 195 -14.21 10.88 -12.24
N VAL A 196 -12.95 10.83 -12.64
CA VAL A 196 -12.31 9.62 -13.15
C VAL A 196 -12.09 8.63 -12.01
N ARG A 197 -11.45 9.04 -10.91
CA ARG A 197 -11.33 8.13 -9.76
C ARG A 197 -12.69 7.77 -9.19
N MET A 198 -13.65 8.69 -9.15
CA MET A 198 -15.01 8.40 -8.66
C MET A 198 -15.67 7.26 -9.46
N LYS A 199 -15.65 7.33 -10.79
CA LYS A 199 -16.25 6.32 -11.68
C LYS A 199 -15.55 4.97 -11.67
N ARG A 200 -14.31 4.91 -11.18
CA ARG A 200 -13.47 3.70 -11.26
C ARG A 200 -13.25 3.04 -9.90
N ILE A 201 -13.21 3.81 -8.82
CA ILE A 201 -13.17 3.33 -7.43
C ILE A 201 -14.57 2.93 -6.95
N ALA A 202 -15.62 3.53 -7.49
CA ALA A 202 -17.01 3.26 -7.10
C ALA A 202 -17.89 2.95 -8.31
N TYR A 203 -18.85 2.04 -8.14
CA TYR A 203 -20.04 2.03 -8.98
C TYR A 203 -21.03 3.09 -8.48
N ALA A 204 -21.82 3.64 -9.41
CA ALA A 204 -23.03 4.36 -9.02
C ALA A 204 -23.98 3.43 -8.25
N ILE A 205 -24.96 3.99 -7.53
CA ILE A 205 -26.00 3.19 -6.86
C ILE A 205 -26.61 2.18 -7.85
N GLY A 206 -27.00 1.02 -7.36
CA GLY A 206 -27.45 -0.12 -8.15
C GLY A 206 -26.37 -1.16 -8.42
N ASN A 207 -25.10 -0.87 -8.11
CA ASN A 207 -23.94 -1.75 -8.33
C ASN A 207 -23.56 -1.90 -9.81
N GLU A 208 -22.70 -2.86 -10.13
CA GLU A 208 -22.40 -3.26 -11.51
C GLU A 208 -23.65 -3.73 -12.27
N ASP A 209 -23.76 -3.35 -13.53
CA ASP A 209 -24.71 -3.92 -14.47
C ASP A 209 -24.32 -5.37 -14.79
N GLY A 210 -25.17 -6.32 -14.36
CA GLY A 210 -24.92 -7.75 -14.56
C GLY A 210 -24.84 -8.19 -16.03
N ALA A 211 -25.40 -7.40 -16.95
CA ALA A 211 -25.33 -7.61 -18.40
C ALA A 211 -24.10 -6.95 -19.04
N ASN A 212 -23.55 -5.90 -18.42
CA ASN A 212 -22.41 -5.13 -18.92
C ASN A 212 -21.31 -5.01 -17.85
N PRO A 213 -20.45 -6.04 -17.69
CA PRO A 213 -19.38 -6.02 -16.70
C PRO A 213 -18.50 -4.78 -16.81
N GLY A 214 -18.18 -4.18 -15.66
CA GLY A 214 -17.38 -2.97 -15.54
C GLY A 214 -18.18 -1.67 -15.65
N VAL A 215 -19.49 -1.75 -15.88
CA VAL A 215 -20.39 -0.60 -16.05
C VAL A 215 -21.34 -0.49 -14.87
N SER A 216 -21.62 0.73 -14.42
CA SER A 216 -22.63 0.99 -13.37
C SER A 216 -24.05 0.70 -13.89
N LEU A 217 -24.89 0.04 -13.09
CA LEU A 217 -26.31 -0.21 -13.42
C LEU A 217 -27.11 1.09 -13.60
N LYS A 218 -26.80 2.11 -12.80
CA LYS A 218 -27.37 3.45 -12.94
C LYS A 218 -26.38 4.39 -13.62
N ALA A 219 -26.92 5.42 -14.24
CA ALA A 219 -26.14 6.44 -14.92
C ALA A 219 -25.08 7.05 -14.00
N GLU A 220 -23.88 7.24 -14.53
CA GLU A 220 -22.71 7.77 -13.81
C GLU A 220 -22.75 9.31 -13.69
N VAL A 221 -23.77 9.81 -13.00
CA VAL A 221 -23.97 11.22 -12.67
C VAL A 221 -23.73 11.46 -11.18
N ASN A 222 -23.31 12.67 -10.80
CA ASN A 222 -22.91 13.00 -9.42
C ASN A 222 -23.96 12.61 -8.36
N THR A 223 -25.25 12.75 -8.65
CA THR A 223 -26.34 12.40 -7.72
C THR A 223 -26.45 10.90 -7.43
N ASN A 224 -25.96 10.04 -8.33
CA ASN A 224 -25.99 8.59 -8.17
C ASN A 224 -24.74 8.03 -7.47
N TYR A 225 -23.75 8.86 -7.14
CA TYR A 225 -22.62 8.46 -6.30
C TYR A 225 -22.93 8.82 -4.85
N VAL A 226 -23.19 7.82 -4.02
CA VAL A 226 -23.67 8.01 -2.63
C VAL A 226 -22.79 7.22 -1.69
N GLY A 227 -21.99 7.91 -0.88
CA GLY A 227 -21.14 7.25 0.10
C GLY A 227 -21.85 7.07 1.44
N VAL A 228 -21.21 6.28 2.31
CA VAL A 228 -21.74 5.91 3.63
C VAL A 228 -20.90 6.54 4.74
N LYS A 229 -21.53 7.19 5.71
CA LYS A 229 -20.81 7.76 6.86
C LYS A 229 -20.21 6.64 7.72
N PHE A 230 -19.02 6.88 8.28
CA PHE A 230 -18.43 5.93 9.23
C PHE A 230 -19.35 5.71 10.43
N GLY A 231 -19.50 4.46 10.86
CA GLY A 231 -20.37 4.08 11.98
C GLY A 231 -21.85 3.97 11.63
N ALA A 232 -22.25 4.14 10.38
CA ALA A 232 -23.66 3.97 10.04
C ALA A 232 -24.08 2.48 10.16
N ASN A 233 -25.16 2.20 10.90
CA ASN A 233 -25.48 0.85 11.37
C ASN A 233 -26.20 -0.04 10.35
N SER A 234 -27.09 0.52 9.51
CA SER A 234 -27.92 -0.27 8.59
C SER A 234 -28.49 0.57 7.45
N GLY A 235 -29.04 -0.08 6.44
CA GLY A 235 -29.78 0.58 5.35
C GLY A 235 -28.94 0.98 4.15
N TYR A 236 -27.67 0.58 4.08
CA TYR A 236 -26.76 0.90 2.98
C TYR A 236 -26.51 -0.34 2.11
N LEU A 237 -27.44 -0.59 1.21
CA LEU A 237 -27.41 -1.71 0.26
C LEU A 237 -27.14 -1.18 -1.15
N PRO A 238 -26.91 -2.04 -2.16
CA PRO A 238 -26.48 -1.53 -3.45
C PRO A 238 -27.47 -0.56 -4.07
N GLY A 239 -28.78 -0.72 -3.82
CA GLY A 239 -29.83 0.15 -4.38
C GLY A 239 -29.76 1.62 -3.95
N ASN A 240 -29.06 1.97 -2.87
CA ASN A 240 -29.02 3.34 -2.33
C ASN A 240 -27.63 3.80 -1.88
N SER A 241 -26.58 3.02 -2.12
CA SER A 241 -25.20 3.37 -1.78
C SER A 241 -24.20 2.81 -2.79
N SER A 242 -23.11 3.53 -3.00
CA SER A 242 -22.05 3.17 -3.94
C SER A 242 -21.20 2.01 -3.42
N ALA A 243 -21.07 0.98 -4.25
CA ALA A 243 -20.23 -0.19 -4.00
C ALA A 243 -18.82 0.01 -4.60
N PRO A 244 -17.82 -0.80 -4.19
CA PRO A 244 -16.51 -0.84 -4.85
C PRO A 244 -16.64 -1.04 -6.34
N GLY A 245 -15.94 -0.21 -7.09
CA GLY A 245 -16.07 -0.03 -8.52
C GLY A 245 -15.19 -0.95 -9.36
N PRO A 246 -15.17 -0.70 -10.68
CA PRO A 246 -14.56 -1.59 -11.67
C PRO A 246 -13.02 -1.69 -11.57
N SER A 247 -12.37 -0.76 -10.87
CA SER A 247 -10.92 -0.88 -10.64
C SER A 247 -10.57 -2.11 -9.79
N VAL A 248 -11.44 -2.51 -8.85
CA VAL A 248 -11.22 -3.64 -7.95
C VAL A 248 -12.12 -4.83 -8.27
N LEU A 249 -13.43 -4.63 -8.41
CA LEU A 249 -14.41 -5.70 -8.59
C LEU A 249 -15.11 -5.54 -9.92
N THR A 250 -14.98 -6.53 -10.80
CA THR A 250 -15.64 -6.55 -12.12
C THR A 250 -15.98 -7.98 -12.47
N LYS A 251 -17.23 -8.28 -12.80
CA LYS A 251 -17.66 -9.63 -13.15
C LYS A 251 -16.78 -10.21 -14.26
N GLY A 252 -16.26 -11.42 -14.04
CA GLY A 252 -15.37 -12.13 -14.96
C GLY A 252 -13.89 -11.77 -14.83
N GLN A 253 -13.50 -10.83 -13.96
CA GLN A 253 -12.09 -10.43 -13.76
C GLN A 253 -11.49 -11.10 -12.51
N PHE A 254 -11.52 -12.43 -12.48
CA PHE A 254 -11.15 -13.27 -11.33
C PHE A 254 -9.64 -13.34 -11.04
N SER A 255 -8.79 -13.02 -12.02
CA SER A 255 -7.33 -13.22 -11.95
C SER A 255 -6.54 -11.93 -11.63
N LYS A 256 -7.22 -10.85 -11.25
CA LYS A 256 -6.54 -9.62 -10.84
C LYS A 256 -5.54 -9.92 -9.71
N PRO A 257 -4.28 -9.48 -9.81
CA PRO A 257 -3.29 -9.71 -8.77
C PRO A 257 -3.62 -8.94 -7.49
N TYR A 258 -3.12 -9.41 -6.35
CA TYR A 258 -3.04 -8.60 -5.15
C TYR A 258 -1.91 -7.57 -5.29
N ILE A 259 -2.23 -6.28 -5.17
CA ILE A 259 -1.25 -5.20 -5.36
C ILE A 259 -0.47 -4.95 -4.06
N ILE A 260 0.85 -5.08 -4.14
CA ILE A 260 1.81 -4.93 -3.05
C ILE A 260 2.32 -3.49 -2.97
N MET A 261 2.62 -2.91 -4.13
CA MET A 261 3.14 -1.56 -4.28
C MET A 261 2.71 -1.01 -5.63
N THR A 262 2.25 0.24 -5.66
CA THR A 262 1.84 0.88 -6.92
C THR A 262 2.95 1.73 -7.50
N ALA A 263 2.99 1.87 -8.82
CA ALA A 263 3.89 2.81 -9.46
C ALA A 263 3.58 4.27 -9.05
N ALA A 264 2.31 4.57 -8.78
CA ALA A 264 1.88 5.88 -8.32
C ALA A 264 2.47 6.22 -6.94
N GLU A 265 2.40 5.28 -5.99
CA GLU A 265 3.03 5.44 -4.68
C GLU A 265 4.51 5.80 -4.78
N ILE A 266 5.24 5.12 -5.67
CA ILE A 266 6.69 5.34 -5.85
C ILE A 266 6.93 6.77 -6.30
N GLN A 267 6.19 7.23 -7.31
CA GLN A 267 6.29 8.60 -7.80
C GLN A 267 5.92 9.63 -6.73
N PHE A 268 4.88 9.39 -5.92
CA PHE A 268 4.55 10.27 -4.80
C PHE A 268 5.61 10.26 -3.69
N ASN A 269 6.27 9.12 -3.43
CA ASN A 269 7.42 9.10 -2.53
C ASN A 269 8.62 9.89 -3.09
N LEU A 270 8.88 9.81 -4.40
CA LEU A 270 9.92 10.62 -5.06
C LEU A 270 9.58 12.12 -5.00
N ALA A 271 8.32 12.47 -5.21
CA ALA A 271 7.81 13.83 -5.07
C ALA A 271 8.00 14.34 -3.64
N GLU A 272 7.64 13.53 -2.64
CA GLU A 272 7.83 13.86 -1.22
C GLU A 272 9.31 14.06 -0.88
N ALA A 273 10.18 13.12 -1.31
CA ALA A 273 11.62 13.22 -1.10
C ALA A 273 12.19 14.51 -1.69
N LYS A 274 11.83 14.85 -2.93
CA LYS A 274 12.32 16.06 -3.59
C LYS A 274 11.74 17.33 -2.97
N GLN A 275 10.48 17.31 -2.56
CA GLN A 275 9.82 18.45 -1.90
C GLN A 275 10.40 18.76 -0.52
N ARG A 276 10.80 17.72 0.23
CA ARG A 276 11.38 17.88 1.57
C ARG A 276 12.85 18.28 1.52
N TYR A 277 13.64 17.59 0.69
CA TYR A 277 15.11 17.65 0.77
C TYR A 277 15.78 18.37 -0.40
N GLY A 278 15.03 18.73 -1.45
CA GLY A 278 15.53 19.55 -2.56
C GLY A 278 16.82 19.02 -3.19
N ALA A 279 17.89 19.80 -3.06
CA ALA A 279 19.21 19.48 -3.62
C ALA A 279 19.98 18.41 -2.82
N SER A 280 19.61 18.12 -1.57
CA SER A 280 20.26 17.09 -0.77
C SER A 280 19.98 15.66 -1.26
N VAL A 281 19.01 15.49 -2.16
CA VAL A 281 18.71 14.23 -2.85
C VAL A 281 18.97 14.36 -4.35
N ASN A 282 19.81 13.45 -4.89
CA ASN A 282 20.31 13.45 -6.26
C ASN A 282 19.28 12.98 -7.30
N LEU A 283 17.99 13.14 -7.01
CA LEU A 283 16.91 12.84 -7.94
C LEU A 283 16.93 13.86 -9.09
N THR A 284 16.82 13.37 -10.32
CA THR A 284 16.91 14.17 -11.55
C THR A 284 15.64 14.98 -11.84
N GLY A 285 14.48 14.51 -11.36
CA GLY A 285 13.20 15.22 -11.51
C GLY A 285 12.97 16.29 -10.44
N THR A 286 11.97 17.14 -10.68
CA THR A 286 11.45 18.08 -9.69
C THR A 286 10.34 17.42 -8.86
N ALA A 287 10.00 18.00 -7.70
CA ALA A 287 8.86 17.53 -6.90
C ALA A 287 7.57 17.50 -7.73
N LYS A 288 7.34 18.55 -8.53
CA LYS A 288 6.20 18.64 -9.45
C LYS A 288 6.22 17.53 -10.51
N SER A 289 7.35 17.29 -11.18
CA SER A 289 7.39 16.28 -12.24
C SER A 289 7.10 14.88 -11.71
N TYR A 290 7.59 14.55 -10.50
CA TYR A 290 7.26 13.29 -9.85
C TYR A 290 5.80 13.23 -9.37
N TYR A 291 5.25 14.35 -8.89
CA TYR A 291 3.84 14.42 -8.54
C TYR A 291 2.91 14.19 -9.74
N ASP A 292 3.15 14.89 -10.85
CA ASP A 292 2.36 14.75 -12.08
C ASP A 292 2.45 13.33 -12.63
N GLU A 293 3.65 12.72 -12.61
CA GLU A 293 3.81 11.32 -12.98
C GLU A 293 3.08 10.40 -11.98
N GLY A 294 3.05 10.72 -10.69
CA GLY A 294 2.24 9.99 -9.69
C GLY A 294 0.74 10.00 -10.00
N ILE A 295 0.18 11.16 -10.39
CA ILE A 295 -1.20 11.25 -10.87
C ILE A 295 -1.41 10.36 -12.09
N LYS A 296 -0.54 10.49 -13.09
CA LYS A 296 -0.61 9.69 -14.32
C LYS A 296 -0.57 8.18 -14.05
N GLN A 297 0.33 7.73 -13.18
CA GLN A 297 0.41 6.32 -12.78
C GLN A 297 -0.84 5.88 -12.01
N SER A 298 -1.40 6.74 -11.16
CA SER A 298 -2.65 6.46 -10.42
C SER A 298 -3.86 6.37 -11.38
N TYR A 299 -3.87 7.17 -12.44
CA TYR A 299 -4.90 7.17 -13.47
C TYR A 299 -4.75 6.02 -14.46
N ARG A 300 -3.52 5.54 -14.72
CA ARG A 300 -3.23 4.42 -15.63
C ARG A 300 -4.03 3.18 -15.27
N ILE A 301 -4.01 2.76 -14.01
CA ILE A 301 -4.71 1.54 -13.56
C ILE A 301 -6.24 1.67 -13.65
N LEU A 302 -6.74 2.89 -13.77
CA LEU A 302 -8.15 3.18 -13.92
C LEU A 302 -8.59 3.24 -15.40
N GLY A 303 -7.66 3.15 -16.34
CA GLY A 303 -7.90 3.24 -17.78
C GLY A 303 -8.12 4.66 -18.30
N ALA A 304 -7.63 5.67 -17.57
CA ALA A 304 -7.84 7.06 -17.92
C ALA A 304 -6.92 7.54 -19.06
N SER A 305 -7.37 8.55 -19.80
CA SER A 305 -6.62 9.16 -20.90
C SER A 305 -5.58 10.17 -20.39
N SER A 306 -4.66 10.58 -21.27
CA SER A 306 -3.75 11.71 -20.98
C SER A 306 -4.50 13.03 -20.78
N ALA A 307 -5.63 13.23 -21.47
CA ALA A 307 -6.46 14.42 -21.30
C ALA A 307 -7.09 14.48 -19.90
N ASP A 308 -7.50 13.33 -19.36
CA ASP A 308 -8.03 13.22 -18.00
C ASP A 308 -7.00 13.61 -16.94
N VAL A 309 -5.75 13.18 -17.14
CA VAL A 309 -4.62 13.53 -16.27
C VAL A 309 -4.39 15.04 -16.32
N SER A 310 -4.25 15.62 -17.52
CA SER A 310 -4.03 17.06 -17.69
C SER A 310 -5.12 17.89 -17.04
N ARG A 311 -6.40 17.49 -17.19
CA ARG A 311 -7.52 18.20 -16.56
C ARG A 311 -7.41 18.22 -15.03
N LEU A 312 -6.95 17.13 -14.41
CA LEU A 312 -6.81 17.07 -12.97
C LEU A 312 -5.61 17.91 -12.50
N THR A 313 -4.47 17.78 -13.17
CA THR A 313 -3.20 18.43 -12.76
C THR A 313 -3.17 19.94 -13.01
N THR A 314 -4.11 20.50 -13.79
CA THR A 314 -4.27 21.95 -14.02
C THR A 314 -5.62 22.48 -13.53
N SER A 315 -6.26 21.77 -12.59
CA SER A 315 -7.61 22.09 -12.11
C SER A 315 -7.69 23.37 -11.27
N GLY A 316 -6.56 23.89 -10.78
CA GLY A 316 -6.55 25.01 -9.82
C GLY A 316 -7.06 24.65 -8.41
N VAL A 317 -7.30 23.36 -8.13
CA VAL A 317 -7.87 22.89 -6.86
C VAL A 317 -6.76 22.54 -5.85
N ASP A 318 -6.89 23.05 -4.62
CA ASP A 318 -5.97 22.74 -3.51
C ASP A 318 -5.93 21.22 -3.21
N ASN A 319 -4.74 20.71 -2.92
CA ASN A 319 -4.41 19.28 -2.76
C ASN A 319 -4.61 18.39 -4.01
N VAL A 320 -4.82 18.99 -5.18
CA VAL A 320 -5.03 18.28 -6.45
C VAL A 320 -4.13 18.82 -7.54
N ASP A 321 -4.16 20.12 -7.79
CA ASP A 321 -3.21 20.80 -8.65
C ASP A 321 -1.98 21.16 -7.82
N PHE A 322 -0.82 20.64 -8.22
CA PHE A 322 0.42 20.83 -7.47
C PHE A 322 0.76 22.32 -7.31
N ASP A 323 0.63 23.11 -8.38
CA ASP A 323 1.04 24.51 -8.38
C ASP A 323 0.05 25.37 -7.61
N ALA A 324 -1.25 25.08 -7.71
CA ALA A 324 -2.29 25.78 -6.96
C ALA A 324 -2.31 25.42 -5.46
N SER A 325 -1.79 24.26 -5.07
CA SER A 325 -1.86 23.79 -3.69
C SER A 325 -1.05 24.67 -2.72
N THR A 326 -1.67 25.10 -1.63
CA THR A 326 -1.03 25.95 -0.61
C THR A 326 0.12 25.24 0.09
N ASN A 327 -0.03 23.94 0.35
CA ASN A 327 1.01 23.07 0.88
C ASN A 327 1.26 21.90 -0.07
N LYS A 328 2.45 21.88 -0.69
CA LYS A 328 2.83 20.85 -1.66
C LYS A 328 2.94 19.45 -1.05
N LEU A 329 3.36 19.35 0.22
CA LEU A 329 3.41 18.07 0.93
C LEU A 329 2.00 17.54 1.22
N ASN A 330 1.04 18.41 1.51
CA ASN A 330 -0.36 18.01 1.67
C ASN A 330 -0.92 17.48 0.35
N ALA A 331 -0.67 18.17 -0.78
CA ALA A 331 -1.09 17.69 -2.10
C ALA A 331 -0.55 16.29 -2.41
N ILE A 332 0.76 16.09 -2.19
CA ILE A 332 1.41 14.78 -2.37
C ILE A 332 0.75 13.72 -1.47
N ALA A 333 0.61 13.99 -0.17
CA ALA A 333 0.03 13.04 0.78
C ALA A 333 -1.42 12.69 0.44
N TYR A 334 -2.21 13.68 0.04
CA TYR A 334 -3.62 13.52 -0.31
C TYR A 334 -3.79 12.61 -1.55
N GLN A 335 -3.06 12.88 -2.62
CA GLN A 335 -3.14 12.10 -3.86
C GLN A 335 -2.56 10.70 -3.69
N LYS A 336 -1.52 10.56 -2.86
CA LYS A 336 -0.98 9.26 -2.46
C LYS A 336 -2.00 8.46 -1.67
N TRP A 337 -2.71 9.08 -0.74
CA TRP A 337 -3.79 8.43 0.02
C TRP A 337 -4.92 7.96 -0.90
N LEU A 338 -5.37 8.78 -1.86
CA LEU A 338 -6.37 8.38 -2.86
C LEU A 338 -5.93 7.17 -3.69
N CYS A 339 -4.63 7.04 -3.99
CA CYS A 339 -4.10 5.85 -4.63
C CYS A 339 -4.17 4.62 -3.70
N PHE A 340 -3.84 4.78 -2.42
CA PHE A 340 -3.78 3.66 -1.49
C PHE A 340 -5.14 3.10 -1.11
N ILE A 341 -6.16 3.93 -0.89
CA ILE A 341 -7.49 3.44 -0.48
C ILE A 341 -8.10 2.47 -1.49
N ASN A 342 -7.64 2.48 -2.73
CA ASN A 342 -8.12 1.57 -3.76
C ASN A 342 -7.49 0.16 -3.68
N PHE A 343 -6.23 0.05 -3.24
CA PHE A 343 -5.47 -1.20 -3.35
C PHE A 343 -4.87 -1.70 -2.03
N ASN A 344 -4.56 -0.79 -1.11
CA ASN A 344 -3.83 -1.09 0.12
C ASN A 344 -4.24 -0.15 1.27
N GLY A 345 -5.33 -0.52 1.95
CA GLY A 345 -5.86 0.25 3.08
C GLY A 345 -4.92 0.35 4.28
N LEU A 346 -4.00 -0.61 4.48
CA LEU A 346 -3.02 -0.55 5.56
C LEU A 346 -1.96 0.52 5.28
N GLU A 347 -1.45 0.61 4.05
CA GLU A 347 -0.56 1.71 3.68
C GLU A 347 -1.29 3.07 3.68
N ALA A 348 -2.58 3.11 3.30
CA ALA A 348 -3.40 4.32 3.46
C ALA A 348 -3.47 4.77 4.92
N TRP A 349 -3.65 3.84 5.86
CA TRP A 349 -3.67 4.13 7.30
C TRP A 349 -2.30 4.55 7.82
N SER A 350 -1.21 3.92 7.38
CA SER A 350 0.15 4.33 7.73
C SER A 350 0.51 5.72 7.19
N GLU A 351 0.12 6.08 5.95
CA GLU A 351 0.31 7.45 5.45
C GLU A 351 -0.55 8.47 6.19
N TYR A 352 -1.79 8.12 6.52
CA TYR A 352 -2.66 8.99 7.29
C TYR A 352 -2.04 9.26 8.67
N ARG A 353 -1.60 8.23 9.41
CA ARG A 353 -0.89 8.40 10.68
C ARG A 353 0.37 9.25 10.51
N LYS A 354 1.18 8.95 9.48
CA LYS A 354 2.40 9.72 9.20
C LYS A 354 2.11 11.20 8.94
N SER A 355 1.09 11.54 8.16
CA SER A 355 0.93 12.90 7.62
C SER A 355 -0.21 13.71 8.24
N GLY A 356 -1.17 13.06 8.90
CA GLY A 356 -2.46 13.64 9.26
C GLY A 356 -3.38 13.91 8.06
N ILE A 357 -2.96 13.59 6.84
CA ILE A 357 -3.63 13.94 5.59
C ILE A 357 -4.16 12.69 4.86
N PRO A 358 -5.39 12.70 4.35
CA PRO A 358 -6.39 13.76 4.54
C PRO A 358 -7.03 13.66 5.94
N ALA A 359 -7.63 14.76 6.42
CA ALA A 359 -8.38 14.76 7.68
C ALA A 359 -9.67 13.94 7.55
N THR A 360 -9.57 12.62 7.74
CA THR A 360 -10.72 11.72 7.68
C THR A 360 -11.71 12.00 8.82
N PRO A 361 -13.04 11.85 8.63
CA PRO A 361 -14.01 12.06 9.70
C PRO A 361 -13.99 10.90 10.72
N GLN A 362 -14.52 11.17 11.92
CA GLN A 362 -14.78 10.14 12.94
C GLN A 362 -16.01 9.32 12.59
N SER A 363 -16.16 8.17 13.26
CA SER A 363 -17.43 7.45 13.30
C SER A 363 -18.51 8.33 13.92
N ILE A 364 -19.71 8.35 13.34
CA ILE A 364 -20.86 9.11 13.90
C ILE A 364 -21.31 8.59 15.26
N ASN A 365 -20.91 7.36 15.63
CA ASN A 365 -21.18 6.77 16.94
C ASN A 365 -20.05 6.97 17.94
N TYR A 366 -18.93 7.60 17.53
CA TYR A 366 -17.82 7.82 18.44
C TYR A 366 -18.13 9.00 19.37
N VAL A 367 -18.18 8.72 20.67
CA VAL A 367 -18.56 9.69 21.72
C VAL A 367 -17.33 10.30 22.42
N GLY A 368 -16.11 9.96 21.97
CA GLY A 368 -14.86 10.54 22.50
C GLY A 368 -14.42 11.82 21.77
N GLY A 369 -13.22 12.31 22.11
CA GLY A 369 -12.65 13.52 21.50
C GLY A 369 -12.32 13.36 20.01
N ALA A 370 -12.53 14.40 19.20
CA ALA A 370 -12.45 14.36 17.74
C ALA A 370 -11.14 13.79 17.15
N SER A 371 -10.04 13.81 17.90
CA SER A 371 -8.69 13.40 17.47
C SER A 371 -8.28 11.97 17.84
N ILE A 372 -9.01 11.25 18.69
CA ILE A 372 -8.56 9.92 19.16
C ILE A 372 -8.92 8.83 18.15
N ARG A 373 -7.93 8.08 17.68
CA ARG A 373 -8.07 6.97 16.73
C ARG A 373 -7.07 5.87 17.06
N PRO A 374 -7.30 4.62 16.63
CA PRO A 374 -6.25 3.61 16.66
C PRO A 374 -5.00 4.09 15.92
N LEU A 375 -3.87 4.06 16.62
CA LEU A 375 -2.53 4.41 16.15
C LEU A 375 -1.69 3.16 15.84
N ARG A 376 -2.15 1.99 16.28
CA ARG A 376 -1.56 0.67 16.04
C ARG A 376 -2.59 -0.43 16.34
N LEU A 377 -2.22 -1.68 16.11
CA LEU A 377 -2.96 -2.85 16.54
C LEU A 377 -2.42 -3.35 17.89
N TYR A 378 -3.27 -4.04 18.65
CA TYR A 378 -2.83 -4.85 19.78
C TYR A 378 -1.92 -5.97 19.28
N TYR A 379 -0.93 -6.37 20.09
CA TYR A 379 -0.30 -7.66 19.85
C TYR A 379 -1.36 -8.77 19.86
N PRO A 380 -1.26 -9.79 18.98
CA PRO A 380 -2.20 -10.90 18.98
C PRO A 380 -2.27 -11.55 20.37
N GLY A 381 -3.48 -11.82 20.87
CA GLY A 381 -3.66 -12.40 22.21
C GLY A 381 -2.94 -13.74 22.41
N THR A 382 -2.65 -14.46 21.33
CA THR A 382 -1.85 -15.69 21.34
C THR A 382 -0.42 -15.46 21.82
N GLU A 383 0.18 -14.29 21.57
CA GLU A 383 1.54 -13.95 22.01
C GLU A 383 1.65 -13.90 23.54
N LEU A 384 0.57 -13.59 24.26
CA LEU A 384 0.56 -13.63 25.73
C LEU A 384 0.71 -15.06 26.26
N GLY A 385 0.24 -16.07 25.51
CA GLY A 385 0.35 -17.47 25.87
C GLY A 385 1.69 -18.10 25.47
N SER A 386 2.21 -17.77 24.29
CA SER A 386 3.44 -18.37 23.74
C SER A 386 4.72 -17.61 24.08
N ASN A 387 4.64 -16.29 24.29
CA ASN A 387 5.80 -15.40 24.44
C ASN A 387 5.56 -14.31 25.50
N GLY A 388 4.78 -14.65 26.54
CA GLY A 388 4.18 -13.70 27.45
C GLY A 388 5.15 -12.77 28.20
N ASP A 389 6.33 -13.26 28.59
CA ASP A 389 7.31 -12.45 29.31
C ASP A 389 7.90 -11.34 28.42
N ASN A 390 8.18 -11.64 27.15
CA ASN A 390 8.65 -10.65 26.18
C ASN A 390 7.56 -9.64 25.83
N VAL A 391 6.29 -10.06 25.77
CA VAL A 391 5.14 -9.15 25.59
C VAL A 391 5.02 -8.20 26.79
N LYS A 392 5.06 -8.73 28.02
CA LYS A 392 5.00 -7.90 29.25
C LYS A 392 6.16 -6.91 29.33
N ALA A 393 7.34 -7.27 28.85
CA ALA A 393 8.50 -6.38 28.79
C ALA A 393 8.28 -5.15 27.87
N GLN A 394 7.28 -5.17 26.98
CA GLN A 394 6.91 -4.00 26.17
C GLN A 394 6.08 -2.97 26.97
N GLY A 395 5.70 -3.29 28.21
CA GLY A 395 4.86 -2.44 29.04
C GLY A 395 3.39 -2.41 28.58
N THR A 396 2.64 -1.44 29.10
CA THR A 396 1.25 -1.23 28.69
C THR A 396 1.20 -0.57 27.32
N ILE A 397 0.69 -1.32 26.34
CA ILE A 397 0.38 -0.79 25.01
C ILE A 397 -1.08 -0.38 24.97
N ASP A 398 -1.32 0.92 24.83
CA ASP A 398 -2.64 1.48 24.51
C ASP A 398 -2.68 1.81 23.01
N PRO A 399 -3.42 1.07 22.18
CA PRO A 399 -3.49 1.37 20.75
C PRO A 399 -4.08 2.73 20.39
N LEU A 400 -4.68 3.45 21.33
CA LEU A 400 -5.18 4.82 21.14
C LEU A 400 -4.16 5.91 21.54
N ALA A 401 -3.05 5.55 22.19
CA ALA A 401 -2.08 6.51 22.71
C ALA A 401 -0.61 6.14 22.39
N THR A 402 -0.27 4.86 22.43
CA THR A 402 1.06 4.33 22.13
C THR A 402 1.30 4.34 20.62
N ARG A 403 2.25 5.17 20.17
CA ARG A 403 2.56 5.37 18.75
C ARG A 403 3.60 4.38 18.22
N ILE A 404 3.64 4.28 16.89
CA ILE A 404 4.78 3.73 16.15
C ILE A 404 5.85 4.83 16.08
N PHE A 405 7.15 4.50 16.08
CA PHE A 405 8.20 5.53 16.22
C PHE A 405 8.20 6.62 15.14
N TRP A 406 7.68 6.30 13.96
CA TRP A 406 7.57 7.24 12.84
C TRP A 406 6.29 8.09 12.86
N ASP A 407 5.32 7.72 13.70
CA ASP A 407 4.08 8.43 13.94
C ASP A 407 4.33 9.44 15.07
N ILE A 408 4.44 10.73 14.74
CA ILE A 408 4.95 11.77 15.66
C ILE A 408 3.91 12.80 16.10
N ASP A 409 2.67 12.73 15.59
CA ASP A 409 1.61 13.72 15.87
C ASP A 409 0.49 13.16 16.75
#